data_AF-A0A382Y9G1-F1
#
_entry.id   AF-A0A382Y9G1-F1
#
_cell.length_a   1.000
_cell.length_b   1.000
_cell.length_c   1.000
_cell.angle_alpha   90.00
_cell.angle_beta   90.00
_cell.angle_gamma   90.00
#
_symmetry.space_group_name_H-M   'P 1'
#
loop_
_entity.id
_entity.type
_entity.pdbx_description
1 polymer ?
#
loop_
_entity_poly.entity_id
_entity_poly.type
_entity_poly.pdbx_seq_one_letter_code
_entity_poly.pdbx_strand_id
1 'polypeptide(L)'
;MFLVALTSSAELIYQFEDQQQEDRFYRLINETRCPKCTSGSIASSNAPVSRDLKQKIYELILAGTSDEEIKNYISERFGASSSYKPAVKGMNYFLWFGPFIFLSLIILIFYFNKRV
;
A
#
# COMPACT_ATOMS: atom_id res chain seq x y z
N MET A 1 40.68 -15.28 -10.01
CA MET A 1 40.68 -13.82 -9.76
C MET A 1 39.24 -13.41 -9.44
N PHE A 2 38.87 -13.38 -8.16
CA PHE A 2 37.53 -13.00 -7.70
C PHE A 2 37.43 -11.48 -7.66
N LEU A 3 36.62 -10.90 -8.54
CA LEU A 3 36.25 -9.47 -8.51
C LEU A 3 35.15 -9.29 -7.46
N VAL A 4 35.54 -8.82 -6.27
CA VAL A 4 34.59 -8.33 -5.27
C VAL A 4 34.11 -6.96 -5.74
N ALA A 5 32.89 -6.89 -6.27
CA ALA A 5 32.23 -5.62 -6.56
C ALA A 5 31.79 -4.98 -5.23
N LEU A 6 32.44 -3.89 -4.83
CA LEU A 6 32.00 -3.03 -3.73
C LEU A 6 30.72 -2.31 -4.19
N THR A 7 29.56 -2.90 -3.92
CA THR A 7 28.29 -2.19 -4.06
C THR A 7 28.12 -1.25 -2.88
N SER A 8 28.50 0.02 -3.07
CA SER A 8 28.18 1.10 -2.13
C SER A 8 26.66 1.24 -2.06
N SER A 9 26.08 0.82 -0.94
CA SER A 9 24.67 1.10 -0.64
C SER A 9 24.62 2.53 -0.10
N ALA A 10 24.28 3.49 -0.96
CA ALA A 10 23.94 4.83 -0.52
C ALA A 10 22.62 4.76 0.24
N GLU A 11 22.70 4.58 1.56
CA GLU A 11 21.56 4.65 2.44
C GLU A 11 21.14 6.13 2.54
N LEU A 12 19.98 6.45 1.97
CA LEU A 12 19.42 7.80 2.00
C LEU A 12 19.03 8.10 3.46
N ILE A 13 19.76 8.99 4.12
CA ILE A 13 19.45 9.42 5.49
C ILE A 13 18.30 10.43 5.41
N TYR A 14 17.11 10.02 5.86
CA TYR A 14 15.95 10.91 5.98
C TYR A 14 16.03 11.68 7.31
N GLN A 15 15.85 13.00 7.27
CA GLN A 15 15.88 13.84 8.47
C GLN A 15 14.48 14.31 8.81
N PHE A 16 13.96 13.93 9.97
CA PHE A 16 12.64 14.36 10.43
C PHE A 16 12.78 15.39 11.56
N GLU A 17 11.85 16.35 11.62
CA GLU A 17 11.84 17.36 12.68
C GLU A 17 11.23 16.81 13.99
N ASP A 18 10.38 15.79 13.88
CA ASP A 18 9.66 15.18 14.98
C ASP A 18 9.66 13.65 14.88
N GLN A 19 9.70 12.97 16.02
CA GLN A 19 9.63 11.50 16.11
C GLN A 19 8.35 10.95 15.48
N GLN A 20 7.24 11.70 15.57
CA GLN A 20 5.98 11.26 14.95
C GLN A 20 6.06 11.22 13.43
N GLN A 21 6.82 12.12 12.80
CA GLN A 21 7.00 12.13 11.34
C GLN A 21 7.85 10.93 10.90
N GLU A 22 8.89 10.61 11.66
CA GLU A 22 9.73 9.43 11.44
C GLU A 22 8.91 8.14 11.55
N ASP A 23 8.14 7.98 12.63
CA ASP A 23 7.30 6.80 12.84
C ASP A 23 6.25 6.65 11.72
N ARG A 24 5.63 7.77 11.29
CA ARG A 24 4.70 7.79 10.16
C ARG A 24 5.38 7.36 8.86
N PHE A 25 6.58 7.85 8.61
CA PHE A 25 7.36 7.48 7.43
C PHE A 25 7.64 5.98 7.40
N TYR A 26 8.22 5.42 8.48
CA TYR A 26 8.54 4.00 8.58
C TYR A 26 7.30 3.11 8.48
N ARG A 27 6.17 3.54 9.03
CA ARG A 27 4.89 2.84 8.88
C ARG A 27 4.44 2.79 7.41
N LEU A 28 4.44 3.94 6.72
CA LEU A 28 3.99 4.04 5.33
C LEU A 28 4.84 3.22 4.36
N ILE A 29 6.17 3.23 4.52
CA ILE A 29 7.08 2.47 3.66
C ILE A 29 7.02 0.96 3.90
N ASN A 30 6.62 0.52 5.10
CA ASN A 30 6.44 -0.90 5.41
C ASN A 30 5.09 -1.42 4.89
N GLU A 31 4.04 -0.61 4.91
CA GLU A 31 2.72 -0.97 4.38
C GLU A 31 2.66 -0.96 2.84
N THR A 32 3.56 -0.20 2.20
CA THR A 32 3.58 -0.04 0.74
C THR A 32 4.47 -1.12 0.10
N ARG A 33 3.90 -1.93 -0.79
CA ARG A 33 4.65 -2.91 -1.60
C ARG A 33 5.24 -2.26 -2.84
N CYS A 34 6.42 -2.72 -3.24
CA CYS A 34 7.00 -2.33 -4.51
C CYS A 34 6.40 -3.18 -5.66
N PRO A 35 5.59 -2.61 -6.57
CA PRO A 35 4.95 -3.38 -7.64
C PRO A 35 5.94 -3.91 -8.69
N LYS A 36 7.16 -3.37 -8.72
CA LYS A 36 8.24 -3.73 -9.67
C LYS A 36 9.32 -4.62 -9.06
N CYS A 37 9.24 -4.91 -7.76
CA CYS A 37 10.25 -5.68 -7.07
C CYS A 37 9.79 -7.12 -6.90
N THR A 38 10.70 -8.08 -7.07
CA THR A 38 10.40 -9.53 -7.03
C THR A 38 9.81 -9.96 -5.67
N SER A 39 10.16 -9.27 -4.59
CA SER A 39 9.61 -9.52 -3.25
C SER A 39 9.98 -8.40 -2.27
N GLY A 40 9.03 -7.94 -1.45
CA GLY A 40 9.30 -7.07 -0.30
C GLY A 40 8.50 -5.76 -0.26
N SER A 41 8.51 -5.10 0.91
CA SER A 41 8.03 -3.72 1.06
C SER A 41 8.98 -2.75 0.37
N ILE A 42 8.52 -1.53 0.08
CA ILE A 42 9.42 -0.49 -0.42
C ILE A 42 10.51 -0.18 0.62
N ALA A 43 10.24 -0.36 1.92
CA ALA A 43 11.22 -0.20 3.00
C ALA A 43 12.49 -1.02 2.75
N SER A 44 12.35 -2.32 2.50
CA SER A 44 13.48 -3.25 2.31
C SER A 44 14.09 -3.22 0.90
N SER A 45 13.40 -2.58 -0.06
CA SER A 45 13.83 -2.58 -1.45
C SER A 45 14.66 -1.36 -1.82
N ASN A 46 15.74 -1.60 -2.57
CA ASN A 46 16.63 -0.58 -3.14
C ASN A 46 16.45 -0.40 -4.65
N ALA A 47 15.32 -0.85 -5.21
CA ALA A 47 15.00 -0.58 -6.61
C ALA A 47 14.88 0.93 -6.87
N PRO A 48 15.23 1.44 -8.08
CA PRO A 48 15.10 2.86 -8.42
C PRO A 48 13.70 3.42 -8.09
N VAL A 49 12.65 2.66 -8.41
CA VAL A 49 11.25 3.00 -8.12
C VAL A 49 10.97 3.09 -6.61
N SER A 50 11.61 2.26 -5.79
CA SER A 50 11.44 2.31 -4.31
C SER A 50 12.12 3.53 -3.71
N ARG A 51 13.26 3.97 -4.27
CA ARG A 51 13.94 5.19 -3.84
C ARG A 51 13.11 6.44 -4.15
N ASP A 52 12.56 6.53 -5.36
CA ASP A 52 11.69 7.62 -5.77
C ASP A 52 10.43 7.70 -4.90
N LEU A 53 9.84 6.54 -4.58
CA LEU A 53 8.67 6.43 -3.69
C LEU A 53 9.00 6.89 -2.26
N LYS A 54 10.11 6.43 -1.66
CA LYS A 54 10.52 6.85 -0.31
C LYS A 54 10.77 8.35 -0.27
N GLN A 55 11.48 8.90 -1.26
CA GLN A 55 11.69 10.35 -1.36
C GLN A 55 10.37 11.10 -1.45
N LYS A 56 9.41 10.60 -2.24
CA LYS A 56 8.13 11.29 -2.38
C LYS A 56 7.27 11.25 -1.12
N ILE A 57 7.26 10.11 -0.41
CA ILE A 57 6.60 9.98 0.89
C ILE A 57 7.20 10.96 1.89
N TYR A 58 8.52 11.05 1.93
CA TYR A 58 9.24 11.99 2.79
C TYR A 58 8.83 13.45 2.53
N GLU A 59 8.83 13.87 1.26
CA GLU A 59 8.36 15.22 0.87
C GLU A 59 6.92 15.51 1.31
N LEU A 60 6.01 14.53 1.17
CA LEU A 60 4.60 14.70 1.53
C LEU A 60 4.37 14.75 3.04
N ILE A 61 5.17 14.01 3.81
CA ILE A 61 5.12 14.08 5.29
C ILE A 61 5.58 15.45 5.77
N LEU A 62 6.68 15.98 5.20
CA LEU A 62 7.15 17.33 5.49
C LEU A 62 6.16 18.42 5.05
N ALA A 63 5.42 18.18 3.96
CA ALA A 63 4.35 19.07 3.52
C ALA A 63 3.09 19.04 4.43
N GLY A 64 3.07 18.19 5.46
CA GLY A 64 1.94 18.06 6.39
C GLY A 64 0.75 17.27 5.82
N THR A 65 0.93 16.54 4.72
CA THR A 65 -0.13 15.76 4.07
C THR A 65 -0.59 14.60 4.96
N SER A 66 -1.88 14.27 4.91
CA SER A 66 -2.45 13.15 5.67
C SER A 66 -2.05 11.78 5.09
N ASP A 67 -2.00 10.74 5.93
CA ASP A 67 -1.62 9.38 5.51
C ASP A 67 -2.53 8.84 4.38
N GLU A 68 -3.83 9.12 4.45
CA GLU A 68 -4.80 8.68 3.45
C GLU A 68 -4.58 9.36 2.10
N GLU A 69 -4.24 10.63 2.11
CA GLU A 69 -3.95 11.39 0.89
C GLU A 69 -2.62 10.97 0.27
N ILE A 70 -1.59 10.68 1.09
CA ILE A 70 -0.33 10.07 0.65
C ILE A 70 -0.59 8.71 -0.03
N LYS A 71 -1.39 7.84 0.61
CA LYS A 71 -1.76 6.53 0.05
C LYS A 71 -2.53 6.64 -1.26
N ASN A 72 -3.48 7.58 -1.34
CA ASN A 72 -4.24 7.83 -2.57
C ASN A 72 -3.30 8.33 -3.69
N TYR A 73 -2.42 9.29 -3.41
CA TYR A 73 -1.45 9.81 -4.37
C TYR A 73 -0.53 8.71 -4.92
N ILE A 74 -0.01 7.85 -4.04
CA ILE A 74 0.84 6.73 -4.44
C ILE A 74 0.06 5.71 -5.29
N SER A 75 -1.16 5.38 -4.89
CA SER A 75 -2.00 4.43 -5.62
C SER A 75 -2.41 4.96 -7.01
N GLU A 76 -2.66 6.25 -7.14
CA GLU A 76 -3.05 6.88 -8.41
C GLU A 76 -1.87 6.96 -9.38
N ARG A 77 -0.67 7.29 -8.88
CA ARG A 77 0.52 7.49 -9.72
C ARG A 77 1.32 6.22 -9.99
N PHE A 78 1.40 5.31 -9.03
CA PHE A 78 2.23 4.09 -9.08
C PHE A 78 1.41 2.79 -9.16
N GLY A 79 0.08 2.89 -9.16
CA GLY A 79 -0.85 1.79 -9.39
C GLY A 79 -1.38 1.13 -8.11
N ALA A 80 -2.59 0.56 -8.20
CA ALA A 80 -3.30 -0.06 -7.08
C ALA A 80 -2.57 -1.26 -6.44
N SER A 81 -1.62 -1.88 -7.14
CA SER A 81 -0.78 -2.97 -6.62
C SER A 81 0.32 -2.51 -5.66
N SER A 82 0.45 -1.20 -5.42
CA SER A 82 1.40 -0.64 -4.45
C SER A 82 0.91 -0.73 -3.00
N SER A 83 -0.41 -0.86 -2.78
CA SER A 83 -0.99 -0.92 -1.44
C SER A 83 -1.37 -2.36 -1.07
N TYR A 84 -1.03 -2.79 0.14
CA TYR A 84 -1.38 -4.12 0.67
C TYR A 84 -2.88 -4.35 0.84
N LYS A 85 -3.67 -3.26 0.89
CA LYS A 85 -5.12 -3.28 1.05
C LYS A 85 -5.77 -2.67 -0.20
N PRO A 86 -6.55 -3.42 -0.99
CA PRO A 86 -7.35 -2.81 -2.04
C PRO A 86 -8.31 -1.81 -1.38
N ALA A 87 -8.26 -0.55 -1.81
CA ALA A 87 -9.18 0.45 -1.32
C ALA A 87 -10.62 -0.02 -1.57
N VAL A 88 -11.48 0.13 -0.56
CA VAL A 88 -12.92 -0.13 -0.63
C VAL A 88 -13.63 0.98 -1.42
N LYS A 89 -13.21 1.19 -2.68
CA LYS A 89 -13.77 2.22 -3.57
C LYS A 89 -14.27 1.58 -4.87
N GLY A 90 -15.46 2.00 -5.31
CA GLY A 90 -16.07 1.60 -6.59
C GLY A 90 -16.37 0.10 -6.68
N MET A 91 -15.83 -0.54 -7.72
CA MET A 91 -16.13 -1.94 -8.10
C MET A 91 -15.70 -2.97 -7.04
N ASN A 92 -14.70 -2.65 -6.21
CA ASN A 92 -14.28 -3.52 -5.09
C ASN A 92 -15.39 -3.70 -4.04
N TYR A 93 -16.36 -2.80 -3.96
CA TYR A 93 -17.49 -2.95 -3.04
C TYR A 93 -18.31 -4.21 -3.37
N PHE A 94 -18.51 -4.50 -4.67
CA PHE A 94 -19.24 -5.71 -5.08
C PHE A 94 -18.49 -6.98 -4.67
N LEU A 95 -17.15 -6.98 -4.77
CA LEU A 95 -16.33 -8.12 -4.36
C LEU A 95 -16.41 -8.39 -2.84
N TRP A 96 -16.55 -7.33 -2.05
CA TRP A 96 -16.69 -7.43 -0.59
C TRP A 96 -18.11 -7.81 -0.13
N PHE A 97 -19.15 -7.30 -0.80
CA PHE A 97 -20.55 -7.51 -0.40
C PHE A 97 -21.27 -8.65 -1.14
N GLY A 98 -20.72 -9.13 -2.26
CA GLY A 98 -21.25 -10.25 -3.04
C GLY A 98 -21.60 -11.49 -2.21
N PRO A 99 -20.73 -11.96 -1.29
CA PRO A 99 -21.03 -13.11 -0.44
C PRO A 99 -22.28 -12.92 0.44
N PHE A 100 -22.47 -11.73 0.99
CA PHE A 100 -23.61 -11.42 1.86
C PHE A 100 -24.92 -11.32 1.07
N ILE A 101 -24.88 -10.74 -0.12
CA ILE A 101 -26.04 -10.65 -1.02
C ILE A 101 -26.49 -12.06 -1.44
N PHE A 102 -25.54 -12.92 -1.82
CA PHE A 102 -25.84 -14.29 -2.21
C PHE A 102 -26.43 -15.12 -1.06
N LEU A 103 -25.86 -14.99 0.14
CA LEU A 103 -26.33 -15.69 1.33
C LEU A 103 -27.74 -15.21 1.74
N SER A 104 -27.99 -13.89 1.67
CA SER A 104 -29.32 -13.30 1.90
C SER A 104 -30.37 -13.85 0.92
N LEU A 105 -30.03 -13.94 -0.38
CA LEU A 105 -30.92 -14.51 -1.40
C LEU A 105 -31.27 -15.97 -1.12
N ILE A 106 -30.30 -16.81 -0.74
CA ILE A 106 -30.55 -18.23 -0.41
C ILE A 106 -31.49 -18.34 0.79
N ILE A 107 -31.24 -17.57 1.86
CA ILE A 107 -32.08 -17.58 3.06
C ILE A 107 -33.50 -17.14 2.72
N LEU A 108 -33.64 -16.10 1.90
CA LEU A 108 -34.93 -15.58 1.47
C LEU A 108 -35.71 -16.64 0.68
N ILE A 109 -35.08 -17.29 -0.31
CA ILE A 109 -35.69 -18.34 -1.12
C ILE A 109 -36.10 -19.53 -0.24
N PHE A 110 -35.22 -19.98 0.65
CA PHE A 110 -35.52 -21.10 1.56
C PHE A 110 -36.70 -20.75 2.49
N TYR A 111 -36.74 -19.54 3.01
CA TYR A 111 -37.83 -19.08 3.86
C TYR A 111 -39.18 -19.03 3.12
N PHE A 112 -39.19 -18.52 1.88
CA PHE A 112 -40.38 -18.50 1.04
C PHE A 112 -40.85 -19.92 0.65
N ASN A 113 -39.92 -20.83 0.31
CA ASN A 113 -40.26 -22.24 0.02
C ASN A 113 -40.78 -23.01 1.24
N LYS A 114 -40.47 -22.56 2.46
CA LYS A 114 -40.98 -23.18 3.69
C LYS A 114 -42.32 -22.60 4.15
N ARG A 115 -42.71 -21.44 3.61
CA ARG A 115 -43.96 -20.72 3.94
C ARG A 115 -45.11 -21.06 2.98
N VAL A 116 -44.81 -21.53 1.78
CA VAL A 116 -45.77 -22.09 0.80
C VAL A 116 -46.01 -23.56 1.13
#